data_AF-A0A0D0GG02-F1
#
_entry.id   AF-A0A0D0GG02-F1
#
_cell.length_a   1.000
_cell.length_b   1.000
_cell.length_c   1.000
_cell.angle_alpha   90.00
_cell.angle_beta   90.00
_cell.angle_gamma   90.00
#
_symmetry.space_group_name_H-M   'P 1'
#
loop_
_entity.id
_entity.type
_entity.pdbx_description
1 polymer ?
#
loop_
_entity_poly.entity_id
_entity_poly.type
_entity_poly.pdbx_seq_one_letter_code
_entity_poly.pdbx_strand_id
1 'polypeptide(L)'
;MIRRNKMKIAAAMIALTVFFIAGCSKKNEDSLTTKQGTGNAATGNMKSTTLKEMGYNNVEEMLKNGWQLVQEFKPEPVSASGAALKSGAASAVQQDNNIPLTLDHLRQLGYNPDNDAGRIILKDLFRRNGVRPDGIVLSRSQYIEGGVVSSDVANGSIQAYVTTGSPIVTVDAKGIEYPDEVYTTEAINNAETSAKITVDYTYQSGYKTSWARQVTGSFKLGAKGKIGIPFVAEGEVSTEIMIGGATTDGTESSNTKTIKSAYTADVPGNSKVIITVLTKKKQSKVSYKVPMAITGKLSVNYPSAVDGHYFWYDNANILLKNPKAEEGVAQAVENITTQIIASKPIKL
;
A
#
# COMPACT_ATOMS: atom_id res chain seq x y z
N MET A 1 40.34 -0.28 -11.23
CA MET A 1 39.88 -0.87 -9.95
C MET A 1 38.56 -0.19 -9.57
N ILE A 2 37.43 -0.76 -10.00
CA ILE A 2 36.10 -0.12 -9.88
C ILE A 2 35.48 -0.53 -8.54
N ARG A 3 35.39 0.40 -7.59
CA ARG A 3 34.70 0.19 -6.31
C ARG A 3 33.20 0.14 -6.54
N ARG A 4 32.61 -1.06 -6.48
CA ARG A 4 31.16 -1.26 -6.37
C ARG A 4 30.70 -0.83 -4.98
N ASN A 5 30.05 0.33 -4.87
CA ASN A 5 29.30 0.71 -3.68
C ASN A 5 28.09 -0.21 -3.54
N LYS A 6 28.14 -1.13 -2.58
CA LYS A 6 26.97 -1.89 -2.14
C LYS A 6 26.06 -0.94 -1.34
N MET A 7 25.00 -0.45 -1.97
CA MET A 7 23.93 0.28 -1.28
C MET A 7 23.25 -0.70 -0.33
N LYS A 8 23.36 -0.46 0.98
CA LYS A 8 22.63 -1.21 2.01
C LYS A 8 21.17 -0.79 1.94
N ILE A 9 20.30 -1.68 1.51
CA ILE A 9 18.85 -1.51 1.58
C ILE A 9 18.46 -1.66 3.05
N ALA A 10 18.09 -0.57 3.71
CA ALA A 10 17.50 -0.61 5.04
C ALA A 10 16.06 -1.12 4.89
N ALA A 11 15.77 -2.30 5.44
CA ALA A 11 14.41 -2.79 5.57
C ALA A 11 13.73 -1.96 6.67
N ALA A 12 12.85 -1.03 6.29
CA ALA A 12 11.97 -0.37 7.23
C ALA A 12 10.94 -1.40 7.72
N MET A 13 11.05 -1.82 8.99
CA MET A 13 9.97 -2.52 9.68
C MET A 13 8.83 -1.53 9.93
N ILE A 14 7.73 -1.69 9.21
CA ILE A 14 6.49 -0.97 9.50
C ILE A 14 5.81 -1.72 10.66
N ALA A 15 5.78 -1.09 11.84
CA ALA A 15 5.11 -1.63 13.01
C ALA A 15 3.59 -1.37 12.91
N LEU A 16 2.82 -2.45 12.78
CA LEU A 16 1.39 -2.44 12.58
C LEU A 16 0.66 -2.49 13.94
N THR A 17 0.11 -1.37 14.42
CA THR A 17 -0.63 -1.33 15.69
C THR A 17 -2.12 -1.58 15.46
N VAL A 18 -2.71 -2.57 16.15
CA VAL A 18 -4.16 -2.85 16.11
C VAL A 18 -4.80 -2.43 17.43
N PHE A 19 -5.84 -1.60 17.37
CA PHE A 19 -6.68 -1.26 18.53
C PHE A 19 -7.88 -2.22 18.61
N PHE A 20 -8.10 -2.85 19.76
CA PHE A 20 -9.31 -3.63 20.07
C PHE A 20 -10.09 -2.95 21.19
N ILE A 21 -11.41 -2.83 21.01
CA ILE A 21 -12.37 -2.40 22.03
C ILE A 21 -13.18 -3.63 22.43
N ALA A 22 -12.94 -4.15 23.63
CA ALA A 22 -13.81 -5.16 24.24
C ALA A 22 -15.00 -4.45 24.91
N GLY A 23 -16.22 -4.82 24.54
CA GLY A 23 -17.45 -4.33 25.17
C GLY A 23 -18.21 -5.49 25.80
N CYS A 24 -18.35 -5.48 27.12
CA CYS A 24 -19.17 -6.43 27.86
C CYS A 24 -20.66 -6.05 27.72
N SER A 25 -21.51 -6.98 27.29
CA SER A 25 -22.97 -6.84 27.41
C SER A 25 -23.52 -8.05 28.15
N LYS A 26 -23.96 -7.85 29.40
CA LYS A 26 -24.82 -8.81 30.08
C LYS A 26 -26.21 -8.73 29.46
N LYS A 27 -26.57 -9.69 28.61
CA LYS A 27 -27.98 -9.91 28.25
C LYS A 27 -28.59 -10.86 29.28
N ASN A 28 -29.38 -10.30 30.19
CA ASN A 28 -30.39 -11.06 30.94
C ASN A 28 -31.57 -11.27 29.99
N GLU A 29 -31.88 -12.52 29.65
CA GLU A 29 -33.22 -12.90 29.18
C GLU A 29 -33.92 -13.65 30.30
N ASP A 30 -35.02 -13.06 30.79
CA ASP A 30 -36.04 -13.72 31.60
C ASP A 30 -36.90 -14.62 30.69
N SER A 31 -37.02 -15.91 31.03
CA SER A 31 -38.26 -16.44 31.62
C SER A 31 -38.21 -17.95 31.88
N LEU A 32 -38.82 -18.30 33.02
CA LEU A 32 -39.30 -19.62 33.48
C LEU A 32 -38.30 -20.59 34.14
N THR A 33 -38.20 -20.42 35.47
CA THR A 33 -38.11 -21.44 36.55
C THR A 33 -37.08 -22.57 36.35
N THR A 34 -35.99 -22.67 37.11
CA THR A 34 -35.99 -22.93 38.58
C THR A 34 -34.55 -22.82 39.12
N LYS A 35 -34.43 -22.28 40.35
CA LYS A 35 -33.25 -22.16 41.24
C LYS A 35 -32.16 -21.13 40.88
N GLN A 36 -32.23 -20.03 41.65
CA GLN A 36 -31.11 -19.16 42.03
C GLN A 36 -29.86 -19.99 42.37
N GLY A 37 -28.81 -19.84 41.56
CA GLY A 37 -27.42 -19.99 41.98
C GLY A 37 -26.82 -18.59 42.05
N THR A 38 -26.63 -18.10 43.27
CA THR A 38 -25.91 -16.86 43.58
C THR A 38 -24.53 -16.87 42.93
N GLY A 39 -24.16 -15.71 42.36
CA GLY A 39 -23.12 -15.58 41.35
C GLY A 39 -21.72 -16.04 41.78
N ASN A 40 -21.05 -16.73 40.86
CA ASN A 40 -19.62 -17.06 40.92
C ASN A 40 -19.01 -17.36 39.54
N ALA A 41 -19.72 -17.04 38.44
CA ALA A 41 -19.22 -17.17 37.08
C ALA A 41 -18.62 -15.84 36.60
N ALA A 42 -17.40 -15.88 36.07
CA ALA A 42 -16.70 -14.70 35.56
C ALA A 42 -16.14 -14.96 34.16
N THR A 43 -16.08 -13.92 33.35
CA THR A 43 -15.39 -13.92 32.06
C THR A 43 -14.15 -13.03 32.14
N GLY A 44 -13.04 -13.52 31.58
CA GLY A 44 -11.79 -12.77 31.52
C GLY A 44 -11.76 -11.75 30.39
N ASN A 45 -11.06 -10.63 30.57
CA ASN A 45 -10.74 -9.73 29.46
C ASN A 45 -9.86 -10.44 28.43
N MET A 46 -10.04 -10.08 27.16
CA MET A 46 -9.25 -10.62 26.05
C MET A 46 -7.79 -10.16 26.16
N LYS A 47 -6.85 -11.10 26.10
CA LYS A 47 -5.40 -10.83 26.19
C LYS A 47 -4.70 -11.28 24.92
N SER A 48 -3.80 -10.44 24.40
CA SER A 48 -2.91 -10.84 23.30
C SER A 48 -1.83 -11.80 23.82
N THR A 49 -1.50 -12.82 23.05
CA THR A 49 -0.43 -13.78 23.38
C THR A 49 0.15 -14.37 22.09
N THR A 50 0.98 -15.40 22.21
CA THR A 50 1.44 -16.24 21.10
C THR A 50 1.18 -17.71 21.41
N LEU A 51 1.09 -18.55 20.39
CA LEU A 51 1.00 -20.01 20.61
C LEU A 51 2.17 -20.54 21.46
N LYS A 52 3.38 -20.00 21.26
CA LYS A 52 4.57 -20.40 22.01
C LYS A 52 4.48 -20.05 23.49
N GLU A 53 3.94 -18.88 23.83
CA GLU A 53 3.66 -18.50 25.24
C GLU A 53 2.62 -19.42 25.88
N MET A 54 1.69 -19.96 25.08
CA MET A 54 0.74 -20.98 25.53
C MET A 54 1.33 -22.39 25.57
N GLY A 55 2.58 -22.59 25.15
CA GLY A 55 3.27 -23.88 25.15
C GLY A 55 3.06 -24.73 23.89
N TYR A 56 2.60 -24.14 22.77
CA TYR A 56 2.32 -24.85 21.52
C TYR A 56 3.08 -24.23 20.34
N ASN A 57 3.49 -25.07 19.38
CA ASN A 57 4.14 -24.61 18.15
C ASN A 57 3.14 -24.31 17.03
N ASN A 58 2.00 -24.99 17.02
CA ASN A 58 0.94 -24.83 16.03
C ASN A 58 -0.42 -25.30 16.59
N VAL A 59 -1.48 -25.05 15.82
CA VAL A 59 -2.85 -25.45 16.16
C VAL A 59 -3.00 -26.98 16.20
N GLU A 60 -2.34 -27.73 15.32
CA GLU A 60 -2.44 -29.19 15.34
C GLU A 60 -1.96 -29.78 16.67
N GLU A 61 -0.91 -29.20 17.26
CA GLU A 61 -0.40 -29.57 18.58
C GLU A 61 -1.39 -29.24 19.70
N MET A 62 -2.07 -28.10 19.64
CA MET A 62 -3.14 -27.76 20.59
C MET A 62 -4.26 -28.81 20.53
N LEU A 63 -4.74 -29.14 19.33
CA LEU A 63 -5.83 -30.10 19.16
C LEU A 63 -5.43 -31.51 19.65
N LYS A 64 -4.19 -31.94 19.39
CA LYS A 64 -3.65 -33.20 19.94
C LYS A 64 -3.60 -33.23 21.46
N ASN A 65 -3.43 -32.07 22.11
CA ASN A 65 -3.42 -31.94 23.57
C ASN A 65 -4.82 -31.78 24.20
N GLY A 66 -5.87 -32.08 23.43
CA GLY A 66 -7.25 -32.10 23.93
C GLY A 66 -7.96 -30.76 23.87
N TRP A 67 -7.43 -29.79 23.12
CA TRP A 67 -8.19 -28.61 22.73
C TRP A 67 -9.18 -28.97 21.62
N GLN A 68 -10.28 -28.22 21.54
CA GLN A 68 -11.36 -28.45 20.58
C GLN A 68 -11.54 -27.25 19.67
N LEU A 69 -11.59 -27.49 18.35
CA LEU A 69 -12.00 -26.48 17.38
C LEU A 69 -13.51 -26.25 17.53
N VAL A 70 -13.87 -25.05 17.97
CA VAL A 70 -15.25 -24.62 18.19
C VAL A 70 -15.83 -24.06 16.90
N GLN A 71 -15.07 -23.20 16.23
CA GLN A 71 -15.52 -22.50 15.04
C GLN A 71 -14.34 -22.17 14.13
N GLU A 72 -14.56 -22.23 12.83
CA GLU A 72 -13.61 -21.79 11.82
C GLU A 72 -14.30 -20.83 10.85
N PHE A 73 -13.64 -19.72 10.57
CA PHE A 73 -14.09 -18.70 9.65
C PHE A 73 -13.05 -18.52 8.55
N LYS A 74 -13.52 -18.56 7.30
CA LYS A 74 -12.73 -18.22 6.12
C LYS A 74 -13.26 -16.90 5.55
N PRO A 75 -12.40 -15.91 5.29
CA PRO A 75 -12.83 -14.68 4.66
C PRO A 75 -13.46 -14.95 3.30
N GLU A 76 -14.45 -14.14 2.93
CA GLU A 76 -15.02 -14.18 1.59
C GLU A 76 -13.93 -13.82 0.55
N PRO A 77 -13.90 -14.49 -0.61
CA PRO A 77 -12.98 -14.15 -1.66
C PRO A 77 -13.21 -12.69 -2.09
N VAL A 78 -12.11 -11.95 -2.22
CA VAL A 78 -12.18 -10.55 -2.65
C VAL A 78 -12.49 -10.55 -4.13
N SER A 79 -13.68 -10.04 -4.48
CA SER A 79 -14.07 -9.86 -5.88
C SER A 79 -13.02 -8.98 -6.57
N ALA A 80 -12.41 -9.50 -7.63
CA ALA A 80 -11.35 -8.83 -8.36
C ALA A 80 -11.82 -7.45 -8.81
N SER A 81 -11.27 -6.39 -8.21
CA SER A 81 -11.60 -5.03 -8.60
C SER A 81 -10.84 -4.64 -9.86
N GLY A 82 -11.21 -5.18 -11.01
CA GLY A 82 -11.02 -4.64 -12.38
C GLY A 82 -9.63 -4.25 -12.89
N ALA A 83 -8.60 -4.16 -12.05
CA ALA A 83 -7.22 -4.10 -12.46
C ALA A 83 -6.79 -5.54 -12.64
N ALA A 84 -6.70 -6.00 -13.88
CA ALA A 84 -6.00 -7.24 -14.14
C ALA A 84 -4.51 -6.91 -14.07
N LEU A 85 -3.75 -7.66 -13.28
CA LEU A 85 -2.34 -7.92 -13.52
C LEU A 85 -2.16 -8.50 -14.93
N LYS A 86 -2.21 -7.64 -15.94
CA LYS A 86 -1.70 -7.96 -17.27
C LYS A 86 -0.19 -8.03 -17.14
N SER A 87 0.30 -9.25 -16.95
CA SER A 87 1.67 -9.62 -17.29
C SER A 87 1.85 -9.32 -18.78
N GLY A 88 2.37 -8.14 -19.08
CA GLY A 88 2.51 -7.63 -20.44
C GLY A 88 1.27 -6.90 -20.94
N ALA A 89 1.50 -5.65 -21.36
CA ALA A 89 0.56 -4.72 -21.99
C ALA A 89 -0.49 -4.06 -21.07
N ALA A 90 -0.47 -2.73 -21.14
CA ALA A 90 -1.28 -1.76 -20.43
C ALA A 90 -2.76 -2.16 -20.24
N SER A 91 -3.29 -1.86 -19.06
CA SER A 91 -4.41 -0.94 -18.89
C SER A 91 -4.89 -0.98 -17.44
N ALA A 92 -4.56 0.07 -16.68
CA ALA A 92 -5.38 0.55 -15.58
C ALA A 92 -5.56 2.05 -15.80
N VAL A 93 -6.82 2.49 -15.76
CA VAL A 93 -7.33 3.81 -16.12
C VAL A 93 -6.41 4.95 -15.63
N GLN A 94 -5.74 5.59 -16.58
CA GLN A 94 -4.98 6.83 -16.40
C GLN A 94 -5.96 8.00 -16.23
N GLN A 95 -5.78 8.80 -15.20
CA GLN A 95 -5.79 10.24 -15.45
C GLN A 95 -4.43 10.51 -16.11
N ASP A 96 -4.43 10.76 -17.42
CA ASP A 96 -3.28 11.34 -18.11
C ASP A 96 -3.05 12.70 -17.48
N ASN A 97 -2.26 12.73 -16.41
CA ASN A 97 -1.82 13.96 -15.78
C ASN A 97 -0.74 14.53 -16.70
N ASN A 98 -1.16 15.12 -17.81
CA ASN A 98 -0.34 15.97 -18.65
C ASN A 98 -0.01 17.21 -17.84
N ILE A 99 1.07 17.15 -17.06
CA ILE A 99 1.52 18.26 -16.23
C ILE A 99 2.36 19.16 -17.12
N PRO A 100 2.01 20.44 -17.30
CA PRO A 100 2.82 21.36 -18.10
C PRO A 100 4.30 21.32 -17.71
N LEU A 101 5.18 21.24 -18.70
CA LEU A 101 6.62 21.31 -18.46
C LEU A 101 6.96 22.70 -17.91
N THR A 102 7.83 22.74 -16.89
CA THR A 102 8.19 23.98 -16.21
C THR A 102 9.69 24.12 -16.02
N LEU A 103 10.14 25.32 -15.65
CA LEU A 103 11.54 25.56 -15.29
C LEU A 103 11.99 24.68 -14.11
N ASP A 104 11.11 24.41 -13.14
CA ASP A 104 11.41 23.50 -12.03
C ASP A 104 11.65 22.06 -12.51
N HIS A 105 10.90 21.59 -13.51
CA HIS A 105 11.16 20.28 -14.11
C HIS A 105 12.54 20.24 -14.78
N LEU A 106 12.97 21.33 -15.43
CA LEU A 106 14.34 21.41 -15.97
C LEU A 106 15.39 21.34 -14.86
N ARG A 107 15.17 22.03 -13.73
CA ARG A 107 16.05 21.95 -12.54
C ARG A 107 16.13 20.54 -11.99
N GLN A 108 15.01 19.81 -11.96
CA GLN A 108 14.95 18.41 -11.51
C GLN A 108 15.72 17.46 -12.44
N LEU A 109 15.80 17.78 -13.74
CA LEU A 109 16.64 17.08 -14.70
C LEU A 109 18.13 17.47 -14.63
N GLY A 110 18.49 18.41 -13.75
CA GLY A 110 19.86 18.86 -13.54
C GLY A 110 20.28 20.03 -14.42
N TYR A 111 19.37 20.63 -15.20
CA TYR A 111 19.65 21.89 -15.89
C TYR A 111 19.59 23.07 -14.93
N ASN A 112 20.27 24.17 -15.28
CA ASN A 112 20.23 25.40 -14.51
C ASN A 112 19.73 26.56 -15.41
N PRO A 113 18.42 26.77 -15.52
CA PRO A 113 17.89 27.83 -16.37
C PRO A 113 18.14 29.24 -15.82
N ASP A 114 18.59 29.36 -14.57
CA ASP A 114 18.68 30.64 -13.85
C ASP A 114 20.00 31.38 -14.14
N ASN A 115 21.03 30.70 -14.66
CA ASN A 115 22.30 31.32 -15.02
C ASN A 115 22.69 31.14 -16.49
N ASP A 116 23.58 32.00 -16.97
CA ASP A 116 23.95 32.08 -18.39
C ASP A 116 24.52 30.76 -18.91
N ALA A 117 25.42 30.13 -18.13
CA ALA A 117 26.05 28.87 -18.52
C ALA A 117 25.04 27.73 -18.70
N GLY A 118 24.07 27.60 -17.78
CA GLY A 118 23.03 26.58 -17.87
C GLY A 118 22.02 26.88 -18.97
N ARG A 119 21.68 28.15 -19.22
CA ARG A 119 20.88 28.57 -20.39
C ARG A 119 21.60 28.24 -21.70
N ILE A 120 22.91 28.46 -21.77
CA ILE A 120 23.74 28.09 -22.92
C ILE A 120 23.68 26.58 -23.17
N ILE A 121 23.85 25.75 -22.13
CA ILE A 121 23.78 24.28 -22.25
C ILE A 121 22.40 23.85 -22.76
N LEU A 122 21.32 24.45 -22.24
CA LEU A 122 19.95 24.16 -22.70
C LEU A 122 19.75 24.55 -24.16
N LYS A 123 20.15 25.77 -24.56
CA LYS A 123 20.08 26.26 -25.95
C LYS A 123 20.91 25.40 -26.90
N ASP A 124 22.05 24.89 -26.44
CA ASP A 124 22.93 24.03 -27.24
C ASP A 124 22.30 22.69 -27.61
N LEU A 125 21.29 22.21 -26.86
CA LEU A 125 20.52 21.01 -27.23
C LEU A 125 19.70 21.21 -28.52
N PHE A 126 19.35 22.45 -28.84
CA PHE A 126 18.50 22.82 -29.96
C PHE A 126 19.32 23.52 -31.06
N ARG A 127 20.62 23.26 -31.18
CA ARG A 127 21.38 23.83 -32.30
C ARG A 127 20.89 23.27 -33.63
N ARG A 128 20.78 24.15 -34.62
CA ARG A 128 20.54 23.79 -36.02
C ARG A 128 21.63 24.42 -36.87
N ASN A 129 22.28 23.62 -37.71
CA ASN A 129 23.39 24.06 -38.57
C ASN A 129 24.49 24.85 -37.84
N GLY A 130 24.80 24.44 -36.60
CA GLY A 130 25.79 25.10 -35.75
C GLY A 130 25.30 26.40 -35.07
N VAL A 131 24.14 26.93 -35.46
CA VAL A 131 23.53 28.14 -34.88
C VAL A 131 22.80 27.77 -33.59
N ARG A 132 23.14 28.49 -32.51
CA ARG A 132 22.45 28.41 -31.22
C ARG A 132 21.19 29.29 -31.26
N PRO A 133 20.06 28.81 -30.72
CA PRO A 133 18.87 29.65 -30.63
C PRO A 133 19.06 30.78 -29.62
N ASP A 134 18.36 31.89 -29.85
CA ASP A 134 18.27 33.00 -28.90
C ASP A 134 17.41 32.62 -27.72
N GLY A 135 16.37 31.79 -27.90
CA GLY A 135 15.38 31.51 -26.87
C GLY A 135 14.64 30.19 -27.05
N ILE A 136 14.09 29.69 -25.95
CA ILE A 136 13.25 28.48 -25.91
C ILE A 136 12.01 28.79 -25.07
N VAL A 137 10.82 28.50 -25.58
CA VAL A 137 9.55 28.71 -24.87
C VAL A 137 8.97 27.35 -24.47
N LEU A 138 8.76 27.17 -23.16
CA LEU A 138 8.18 25.96 -22.54
C LEU A 138 6.66 26.05 -22.49
N SER A 139 6.14 27.24 -22.17
CA SER A 139 4.72 27.56 -22.12
C SER A 139 4.51 29.08 -22.26
N ARG A 140 3.25 29.53 -22.30
CA ARG A 140 2.90 30.96 -22.44
C ARG A 140 3.58 31.87 -21.41
N SER A 141 3.85 31.37 -20.20
CA SER A 141 4.45 32.14 -19.11
C SER A 141 5.86 31.67 -18.72
N GLN A 142 6.41 30.66 -19.39
CA GLN A 142 7.70 30.08 -19.02
C GLN A 142 8.59 29.89 -20.25
N TYR A 143 9.75 30.52 -20.22
CA TYR A 143 10.72 30.50 -21.30
C TYR A 143 12.14 30.66 -20.75
N ILE A 144 13.10 30.21 -21.54
CA ILE A 144 14.52 30.51 -21.39
C ILE A 144 14.77 31.85 -22.09
N GLU A 145 15.57 32.71 -21.46
CA GLU A 145 15.93 34.06 -21.95
C GLU A 145 16.09 34.14 -23.47
N GLY A 146 15.53 35.18 -24.08
CA GLY A 146 15.48 35.39 -25.53
C GLY A 146 14.29 34.71 -26.21
N GLY A 147 13.49 33.94 -25.46
CA GLY A 147 12.29 33.25 -25.94
C GLY A 147 11.19 34.21 -26.36
N VAL A 148 10.74 34.10 -27.60
CA VAL A 148 9.60 34.86 -28.13
C VAL A 148 8.38 33.94 -28.23
N VAL A 149 7.30 34.29 -27.52
CA VAL A 149 6.06 33.50 -27.49
C VAL A 149 5.33 33.65 -28.83
N SER A 150 5.28 32.59 -29.62
CA SER A 150 4.51 32.56 -30.87
C SER A 150 3.00 32.47 -30.62
N SER A 151 2.20 32.79 -31.63
CA SER A 151 0.74 32.61 -31.58
C SER A 151 0.33 31.17 -31.24
N ASP A 152 1.08 30.20 -31.74
CA ASP A 152 0.80 28.77 -31.53
C ASP A 152 1.11 28.32 -30.09
N VAL A 153 2.06 28.97 -29.40
CA VAL A 153 2.24 28.77 -27.96
C VAL A 153 1.16 29.53 -27.18
N ALA A 154 0.81 30.74 -27.60
CA ALA A 154 -0.17 31.58 -26.91
C ALA A 154 -1.59 30.96 -26.92
N ASN A 155 -1.95 30.26 -28.00
CA ASN A 155 -3.23 29.55 -28.13
C ASN A 155 -3.19 28.10 -27.61
N GLY A 156 -2.03 27.62 -27.13
CA GLY A 156 -1.86 26.28 -26.56
C GLY A 156 -1.62 25.14 -27.55
N SER A 157 -1.51 25.43 -28.86
CA SER A 157 -1.24 24.40 -29.89
C SER A 157 0.17 23.80 -29.80
N ILE A 158 1.11 24.55 -29.23
CA ILE A 158 2.47 24.10 -28.94
C ILE A 158 2.69 24.15 -27.43
N GLN A 159 2.71 22.98 -26.81
CA GLN A 159 3.00 22.82 -25.39
C GLN A 159 3.75 21.50 -25.15
N ALA A 160 4.62 21.51 -24.15
CA ALA A 160 5.31 20.34 -23.64
C ALA A 160 4.75 19.94 -22.27
N TYR A 161 4.73 18.65 -22.00
CA TYR A 161 4.21 18.09 -20.76
C TYR A 161 5.19 17.07 -20.17
N VAL A 162 5.17 16.96 -18.85
CA VAL A 162 5.68 15.80 -18.13
C VAL A 162 4.52 14.82 -17.94
N THR A 163 4.75 13.56 -18.27
CA THR A 163 3.74 12.49 -18.19
C THR A 163 4.26 11.30 -17.42
N THR A 164 3.39 10.64 -16.67
CA THR A 164 3.65 9.35 -16.03
C THR A 164 2.95 8.24 -16.81
N GLY A 165 3.66 7.17 -17.13
CA GLY A 165 3.05 5.98 -17.72
C GLY A 165 2.41 5.09 -16.65
N SER A 166 1.72 4.03 -17.11
CA SER A 166 1.12 3.04 -16.22
C SER A 166 2.18 2.34 -15.36
N PRO A 167 1.90 2.08 -14.06
CA PRO A 167 2.77 1.28 -13.23
C PRO A 167 2.99 -0.12 -13.82
N ILE A 168 4.25 -0.51 -13.91
CA ILE A 168 4.68 -1.86 -14.27
C ILE A 168 4.90 -2.61 -12.96
N VAL A 169 4.20 -3.72 -12.76
CA VAL A 169 4.19 -4.47 -11.50
C VAL A 169 4.85 -5.83 -11.69
N THR A 170 5.72 -6.20 -10.77
CA THR A 170 6.35 -7.54 -10.68
C THR A 170 5.98 -8.17 -9.35
N VAL A 171 5.48 -9.40 -9.38
CA VAL A 171 5.15 -10.14 -8.16
C VAL A 171 6.44 -10.68 -7.56
N ASP A 172 6.83 -10.15 -6.40
CA ASP A 172 8.04 -10.59 -5.70
C ASP A 172 7.76 -11.86 -4.90
N ALA A 173 6.60 -11.90 -4.24
CA ALA A 173 6.18 -13.03 -3.43
C ALA A 173 4.67 -13.04 -3.23
N LYS A 174 4.12 -14.25 -3.10
CA LYS A 174 2.70 -14.50 -2.84
C LYS A 174 2.59 -15.53 -1.71
N GLY A 175 1.82 -15.21 -0.69
CA GLY A 175 1.51 -16.15 0.39
C GLY A 175 2.64 -16.44 1.36
N ILE A 176 3.48 -15.44 1.61
CA ILE A 176 4.45 -15.48 2.71
C ILE A 176 3.66 -15.59 4.01
N GLU A 177 4.03 -16.54 4.87
CA GLU A 177 3.46 -16.65 6.21
C GLU A 177 3.73 -15.36 7.00
N TYR A 178 2.66 -14.77 7.51
CA TYR A 178 2.72 -13.59 8.37
C TYR A 178 2.44 -14.03 9.81
N PRO A 179 3.03 -13.39 10.84
CA PRO A 179 2.79 -13.78 12.21
C PRO A 179 1.30 -13.90 12.54
N ASP A 180 0.93 -15.05 13.11
CA ASP A 180 -0.42 -15.30 13.59
C ASP A 180 -0.77 -14.32 14.71
N GLU A 181 -2.02 -13.86 14.73
CA GLU A 181 -2.56 -13.10 15.86
C GLU A 181 -3.33 -14.05 16.77
N VAL A 182 -2.94 -14.10 18.04
CA VAL A 182 -3.53 -14.99 19.04
C VAL A 182 -4.05 -14.18 20.20
N TYR A 183 -5.33 -14.36 20.51
CA TYR A 183 -5.99 -13.75 21.64
C TYR A 183 -6.66 -14.81 22.50
N THR A 184 -6.60 -14.66 23.82
CA THR A 184 -7.22 -15.58 24.76
C THR A 184 -8.18 -14.86 25.69
N THR A 185 -9.22 -15.57 26.11
CA THR A 185 -10.15 -15.18 27.17
C THR A 185 -10.52 -16.45 27.95
N GLU A 186 -11.13 -16.29 29.12
CA GLU A 186 -11.43 -17.39 30.03
C GLU A 186 -12.90 -17.36 30.44
N ALA A 187 -13.52 -18.54 30.48
CA ALA A 187 -14.78 -18.79 31.16
C ALA A 187 -14.46 -19.47 32.50
N ILE A 188 -14.73 -18.79 33.61
CA ILE A 188 -14.35 -19.24 34.95
C ILE A 188 -15.60 -19.57 35.76
N ASN A 189 -15.65 -20.78 36.33
CA ASN A 189 -16.70 -21.21 37.23
C ASN A 189 -16.13 -21.50 38.62
N ASN A 190 -16.38 -20.59 39.58
CA ASN A 190 -15.98 -20.76 40.98
C ASN A 190 -17.06 -21.45 41.84
N ALA A 191 -18.12 -21.98 41.23
CA ALA A 191 -19.13 -22.77 41.94
C ALA A 191 -18.73 -24.25 41.99
N GLU A 192 -19.30 -25.01 42.93
CA GLU A 192 -19.08 -26.47 43.04
C GLU A 192 -19.76 -27.27 41.91
N THR A 193 -20.80 -26.71 41.29
CA THR A 193 -21.57 -27.36 40.22
C THR A 193 -21.19 -26.82 38.85
N SER A 194 -21.38 -27.63 37.81
CA SER A 194 -21.18 -27.19 36.42
C SER A 194 -22.09 -26.01 36.04
N ALA A 195 -21.57 -25.12 35.19
CA ALA A 195 -22.30 -23.97 34.66
C ALA A 195 -22.06 -23.81 33.15
N LYS A 196 -23.06 -23.28 32.44
CA LYS A 196 -22.92 -22.82 31.06
C LYS A 196 -22.52 -21.35 31.07
N ILE A 197 -21.35 -21.04 30.52
CA ILE A 197 -20.82 -19.67 30.49
C ILE A 197 -20.63 -19.25 29.04
N THR A 198 -21.34 -18.21 28.62
CA THR A 198 -21.18 -17.60 27.30
C THR A 198 -20.08 -16.55 27.34
N VAL A 199 -19.15 -16.65 26.39
CA VAL A 199 -18.07 -15.71 26.20
C VAL A 199 -18.22 -15.04 24.84
N ASP A 200 -18.41 -13.73 24.87
CA ASP A 200 -18.39 -12.90 23.67
C ASP A 200 -16.96 -12.54 23.30
N TYR A 201 -16.65 -12.58 22.01
CA TYR A 201 -15.35 -12.20 21.47
C TYR A 201 -15.50 -11.50 20.13
N THR A 202 -14.46 -10.74 19.77
CA THR A 202 -14.42 -10.02 18.50
C THR A 202 -13.12 -10.28 17.78
N TYR A 203 -13.17 -10.36 16.46
CA TYR A 203 -11.98 -10.46 15.62
C TYR A 203 -12.13 -9.63 14.36
N GLN A 204 -11.01 -9.27 13.74
CA GLN A 204 -11.02 -8.57 12.46
C GLN A 204 -10.93 -9.58 11.32
N SER A 205 -11.66 -9.33 10.24
CA SER A 205 -11.58 -10.05 8.97
C SER A 205 -11.39 -9.06 7.83
N GLY A 206 -10.58 -9.41 6.83
CA GLY A 206 -10.28 -8.57 5.68
C GLY A 206 -8.78 -8.43 5.43
N TYR A 207 -8.36 -7.27 4.94
CA TYR A 207 -6.99 -7.05 4.49
C TYR A 207 -6.48 -5.64 4.76
N LYS A 208 -5.17 -5.48 4.71
CA LYS A 208 -4.46 -4.20 4.71
C LYS A 208 -3.48 -4.14 3.55
N THR A 209 -3.29 -2.95 2.99
CA THR A 209 -2.27 -2.67 1.98
C THR A 209 -1.38 -1.52 2.42
N SER A 210 -0.12 -1.58 2.04
CA SER A 210 0.83 -0.49 2.21
C SER A 210 1.82 -0.44 1.05
N TRP A 211 2.50 0.70 0.89
CA TRP A 211 3.54 0.86 -0.11
C TRP A 211 4.66 1.75 0.40
N ALA A 212 5.85 1.55 -0.16
CA ALA A 212 7.05 2.33 0.13
C ALA A 212 7.84 2.56 -1.15
N ARG A 213 8.21 3.81 -1.41
CA ARG A 213 9.06 4.20 -2.53
C ARG A 213 10.52 3.92 -2.20
N GLN A 214 11.22 3.29 -3.13
CA GLN A 214 12.64 2.97 -3.02
C GLN A 214 13.51 3.90 -3.86
N VAL A 215 13.02 4.31 -5.03
CA VAL A 215 13.74 5.19 -5.97
C VAL A 215 12.80 6.32 -6.38
N THR A 216 13.24 7.57 -6.18
CA THR A 216 12.55 8.75 -6.69
C THR A 216 12.73 8.86 -8.20
N GLY A 217 11.64 9.06 -8.92
CA GLY A 217 11.67 9.31 -10.36
C GLY A 217 12.31 10.65 -10.73
N SER A 218 12.47 10.88 -12.03
CA SER A 218 13.06 12.12 -12.57
C SER A 218 12.30 13.40 -12.19
N PHE A 219 11.01 13.29 -11.86
CA PHE A 219 10.17 14.46 -11.57
C PHE A 219 9.42 14.35 -10.25
N LYS A 220 9.24 15.49 -9.60
CA LYS A 220 8.38 15.67 -8.43
C LYS A 220 7.01 16.18 -8.85
N LEU A 221 6.06 15.27 -9.05
CA LEU A 221 4.77 15.56 -9.68
C LEU A 221 3.61 15.64 -8.69
N GLY A 222 3.66 14.91 -7.57
CA GLY A 222 2.54 14.78 -6.64
C GLY A 222 1.32 14.06 -7.26
N ALA A 223 1.52 13.30 -8.33
CA ALA A 223 0.46 12.59 -9.03
C ALA A 223 0.06 11.31 -8.27
N LYS A 224 -1.16 10.83 -8.49
CA LYS A 224 -1.65 9.57 -7.91
C LYS A 224 -1.59 8.44 -8.93
N GLY A 225 -1.17 7.26 -8.50
CA GLY A 225 -1.18 6.02 -9.29
C GLY A 225 -1.86 4.89 -8.53
N LYS A 226 -2.27 3.82 -9.22
CA LYS A 226 -2.84 2.62 -8.60
C LYS A 226 -2.01 1.39 -8.93
N ILE A 227 -1.75 0.57 -7.93
CA ILE A 227 -0.98 -0.68 -8.05
C ILE A 227 -1.84 -1.84 -7.59
N GLY A 228 -1.97 -2.86 -8.45
CA GLY A 228 -2.55 -4.15 -8.12
C GLY A 228 -1.61 -5.05 -7.32
N ILE A 229 -2.14 -5.69 -6.28
CA ILE A 229 -1.43 -6.66 -5.44
C ILE A 229 -2.28 -7.94 -5.42
N PRO A 230 -1.73 -9.09 -5.84
CA PRO A 230 -2.50 -10.33 -5.87
C PRO A 230 -2.67 -10.89 -4.47
N PHE A 231 -3.88 -11.36 -4.14
CA PHE A 231 -4.11 -12.13 -2.93
C PHE A 231 -3.80 -13.61 -3.12
N VAL A 232 -3.51 -14.28 -2.00
CA VAL A 232 -3.40 -15.74 -1.88
C VAL A 232 -4.76 -16.37 -2.12
N ALA A 233 -5.81 -15.85 -1.47
CA ALA A 233 -7.17 -16.13 -1.90
C ALA A 233 -7.35 -15.55 -3.31
N GLU A 234 -8.09 -16.24 -4.17
CA GLU A 234 -8.33 -15.78 -5.55
C GLU A 234 -8.83 -14.32 -5.53
N GLY A 235 -8.15 -13.42 -6.25
CA GLY A 235 -8.47 -12.00 -6.27
C GLY A 235 -7.25 -11.07 -6.35
N GLU A 236 -7.55 -9.78 -6.52
CA GLU A 236 -6.57 -8.69 -6.54
C GLU A 236 -7.13 -7.49 -5.77
N VAL A 237 -6.25 -6.80 -5.03
CA VAL A 237 -6.53 -5.54 -4.34
C VAL A 237 -5.64 -4.45 -4.92
N SER A 238 -6.16 -3.23 -5.05
CA SER A 238 -5.34 -2.07 -5.44
C SER A 238 -4.95 -1.19 -4.25
N THR A 239 -3.73 -0.66 -4.26
CA THR A 239 -3.30 0.45 -3.39
C THR A 239 -3.00 1.71 -4.20
N GLU A 240 -3.28 2.89 -3.63
CA GLU A 240 -3.00 4.19 -4.27
C GLU A 240 -1.62 4.70 -3.85
N ILE A 241 -0.75 4.97 -4.83
CA ILE A 241 0.60 5.52 -4.63
C ILE A 241 0.69 6.99 -5.00
N MET A 242 1.65 7.70 -4.40
CA MET A 242 1.97 9.09 -4.74
C MET A 242 3.30 9.17 -5.51
N ILE A 243 3.21 9.56 -6.78
CA ILE A 243 4.32 9.64 -7.72
C ILE A 243 5.01 11.01 -7.63
N GLY A 244 6.32 10.99 -7.38
CA GLY A 244 7.13 12.20 -7.24
C GLY A 244 6.76 13.05 -6.01
N GLY A 245 6.06 12.47 -5.02
CA GLY A 245 5.70 13.14 -3.77
C GLY A 245 6.89 13.35 -2.83
N ALA A 246 6.71 14.19 -1.81
CA ALA A 246 7.72 14.37 -0.75
C ALA A 246 7.80 13.16 0.20
N THR A 247 6.73 12.38 0.30
CA THR A 247 6.64 11.20 1.15
C THR A 247 7.36 10.00 0.53
N THR A 248 8.13 9.28 1.34
CA THR A 248 8.78 8.01 0.96
C THR A 248 7.85 6.82 1.19
N ASP A 249 6.93 6.93 2.14
CA ASP A 249 6.04 5.86 2.53
C ASP A 249 4.58 6.29 2.35
N GLY A 250 3.76 5.31 1.96
CA GLY A 250 2.33 5.47 1.79
C GLY A 250 1.57 5.31 3.08
N THR A 251 0.43 5.99 3.18
CA THR A 251 -0.57 5.70 4.21
C THR A 251 -1.11 4.29 4.02
N GLU A 252 -1.18 3.52 5.11
CA GLU A 252 -1.83 2.21 5.08
C GLU A 252 -3.32 2.34 4.75
N SER A 253 -3.81 1.46 3.87
CA SER A 253 -5.24 1.35 3.58
C SER A 253 -5.74 -0.01 4.06
N SER A 254 -6.83 -0.02 4.80
CA SER A 254 -7.41 -1.24 5.36
C SER A 254 -8.86 -1.40 4.96
N ASN A 255 -9.24 -2.60 4.53
CA ASN A 255 -10.63 -3.02 4.42
C ASN A 255 -10.84 -4.17 5.41
N THR A 256 -11.09 -3.79 6.66
CA THR A 256 -11.26 -4.74 7.77
C THR A 256 -12.64 -4.58 8.37
N LYS A 257 -13.34 -5.68 8.58
CA LYS A 257 -14.62 -5.76 9.30
C LYS A 257 -14.36 -6.38 10.67
N THR A 258 -14.88 -5.76 11.73
CA THR A 258 -14.90 -6.37 13.05
C THR A 258 -16.12 -7.27 13.18
N ILE A 259 -15.89 -8.56 13.39
CA ILE A 259 -16.93 -9.57 13.58
C ILE A 259 -17.05 -9.84 15.07
N LYS A 260 -18.30 -9.82 15.57
CA LYS A 260 -18.64 -10.23 16.93
C LYS A 260 -19.20 -11.65 16.88
N SER A 261 -18.73 -12.51 17.78
CA SER A 261 -19.23 -13.87 17.94
C SER A 261 -19.25 -14.23 19.43
N ALA A 262 -19.89 -15.36 19.74
CA ALA A 262 -20.02 -15.85 21.09
C ALA A 262 -19.85 -17.37 21.12
N TYR A 263 -19.36 -17.89 22.25
CA TYR A 263 -19.29 -19.33 22.49
C TYR A 263 -19.77 -19.63 23.90
N THR A 264 -20.69 -20.59 24.04
CA THR A 264 -21.17 -21.08 25.33
C THR A 264 -20.41 -22.35 25.71
N ALA A 265 -19.57 -22.25 26.74
CA ALA A 265 -18.80 -23.36 27.26
C ALA A 265 -19.52 -24.02 28.44
N ASP A 266 -19.53 -25.36 28.47
CA ASP A 266 -19.85 -26.14 29.67
C ASP A 266 -18.62 -26.18 30.58
N VAL A 267 -18.68 -25.46 31.71
CA VAL A 267 -17.56 -25.33 32.66
C VAL A 267 -17.89 -26.09 33.95
N PRO A 268 -17.18 -27.19 34.26
CA PRO A 268 -17.34 -27.91 35.53
C PRO A 268 -17.13 -26.99 36.75
N GLY A 269 -17.56 -27.46 37.91
CA GLY A 269 -17.31 -26.74 39.15
C GLY A 269 -15.82 -26.54 39.42
N ASN A 270 -15.46 -25.42 40.04
CA ASN A 270 -14.10 -25.03 40.40
C ASN A 270 -13.09 -25.21 39.25
N SER A 271 -13.49 -24.78 38.06
CA SER A 271 -12.72 -24.96 36.83
C SER A 271 -12.81 -23.75 35.92
N LYS A 272 -11.90 -23.66 34.95
CA LYS A 272 -11.95 -22.70 33.85
C LYS A 272 -11.74 -23.36 32.49
N VAL A 273 -12.29 -22.74 31.46
CA VAL A 273 -12.04 -23.06 30.05
C VAL A 273 -11.39 -21.83 29.40
N ILE A 274 -10.30 -22.03 28.67
CA ILE A 274 -9.63 -20.98 27.92
C ILE A 274 -10.17 -21.02 26.49
N ILE A 275 -10.66 -19.89 26.00
CA ILE A 275 -11.08 -19.69 24.61
C ILE A 275 -9.99 -18.90 23.91
N THR A 276 -9.53 -19.41 22.77
CA THR A 276 -8.47 -18.81 21.95
C THR A 276 -9.03 -18.45 20.59
N VAL A 277 -8.81 -17.20 20.19
CA VAL A 277 -9.09 -16.68 18.85
C VAL A 277 -7.75 -16.56 18.12
N LEU A 278 -7.54 -17.42 17.14
CA LEU A 278 -6.32 -17.45 16.33
C LEU A 278 -6.63 -17.00 14.91
N THR A 279 -5.94 -15.97 14.42
CA THR A 279 -6.08 -15.48 13.05
C THR A 279 -4.79 -15.69 12.29
N LYS A 280 -4.84 -16.55 11.27
CA LYS A 280 -3.74 -16.77 10.33
C LYS A 280 -3.78 -15.70 9.25
N LYS A 281 -2.61 -15.17 8.92
CA LYS A 281 -2.44 -14.11 7.92
C LYS A 281 -1.38 -14.48 6.91
N LYS A 282 -1.55 -14.00 5.68
CA LYS A 282 -0.54 -14.12 4.64
C LYS A 282 -0.25 -12.77 4.03
N GLN A 283 1.00 -12.64 3.59
CA GLN A 283 1.50 -11.47 2.92
C GLN A 283 1.79 -11.75 1.45
N SER A 284 1.35 -10.84 0.60
CA SER A 284 1.78 -10.71 -0.79
C SER A 284 2.59 -9.44 -0.97
N LYS A 285 3.59 -9.49 -1.85
CA LYS A 285 4.52 -8.39 -2.11
C LYS A 285 4.73 -8.23 -3.61
N VAL A 286 4.68 -7.00 -4.07
CA VAL A 286 4.99 -6.63 -5.45
C VAL A 286 5.98 -5.48 -5.48
N SER A 287 6.89 -5.50 -6.45
CA SER A 287 7.70 -4.36 -6.83
C SER A 287 7.02 -3.62 -7.97
N TYR A 288 7.07 -2.30 -7.96
CA TYR A 288 6.49 -1.46 -8.99
C TYR A 288 7.49 -0.49 -9.60
N LYS A 289 7.24 -0.13 -10.86
CA LYS A 289 7.98 0.88 -11.60
C LYS A 289 7.04 1.79 -12.37
N VAL A 290 7.12 3.10 -12.15
CA VAL A 290 6.34 4.10 -12.87
C VAL A 290 7.24 4.87 -13.83
N PRO A 291 7.16 4.62 -15.14
CA PRO A 291 7.96 5.35 -16.12
C PRO A 291 7.50 6.81 -16.20
N MET A 292 8.45 7.70 -16.44
CA MET A 292 8.21 9.13 -16.63
C MET A 292 8.75 9.57 -18.00
N ALA A 293 8.05 10.48 -18.66
CA ALA A 293 8.43 10.99 -19.96
C ALA A 293 8.16 12.50 -20.07
N ILE A 294 8.82 13.12 -21.05
CA ILE A 294 8.45 14.45 -21.55
C ILE A 294 7.87 14.26 -22.95
N THR A 295 6.70 14.82 -23.18
CA THR A 295 5.98 14.77 -24.46
C THR A 295 5.68 16.18 -24.96
N GLY A 296 5.21 16.29 -26.21
CA GLY A 296 4.85 17.56 -26.83
C GLY A 296 6.05 18.30 -27.44
N LYS A 297 5.84 19.58 -27.73
CA LYS A 297 6.78 20.41 -28.49
C LYS A 297 7.10 21.71 -27.75
N LEU A 298 8.28 22.23 -28.04
CA LEU A 298 8.80 23.52 -27.57
C LEU A 298 8.94 24.45 -28.76
N SER A 299 8.69 25.74 -28.55
CA SER A 299 9.01 26.77 -29.54
C SER A 299 10.43 27.28 -29.32
N VAL A 300 11.21 27.35 -30.39
CA VAL A 300 12.61 27.77 -30.38
C VAL A 300 12.80 28.87 -31.40
N ASN A 301 13.42 29.99 -31.02
CA ASN A 301 13.70 31.11 -31.92
C ASN A 301 15.19 31.37 -32.05
N TYR A 302 15.63 31.75 -33.26
CA TYR A 302 17.04 31.93 -33.63
C TYR A 302 17.34 33.39 -33.97
N PRO A 303 18.61 33.82 -33.83
CA PRO A 303 19.03 35.19 -34.17
C PRO A 303 18.94 35.50 -35.67
N SER A 304 19.01 34.47 -36.51
CA SER A 304 18.84 34.54 -37.96
C SER A 304 18.02 33.35 -38.46
N ALA A 305 17.47 33.46 -39.66
CA ALA A 305 16.75 32.35 -40.28
C ALA A 305 17.70 31.15 -40.46
N VAL A 306 17.34 30.02 -39.85
CA VAL A 306 18.02 28.73 -40.06
C VAL A 306 17.09 27.88 -40.90
N ASP A 307 17.58 27.39 -42.04
CA ASP A 307 16.78 26.67 -43.04
C ASP A 307 15.50 27.43 -43.45
N GLY A 308 15.62 28.76 -43.61
CA GLY A 308 14.52 29.62 -44.07
C GLY A 308 13.52 30.06 -42.98
N HIS A 309 13.69 29.63 -41.72
CA HIS A 309 12.76 29.96 -40.64
C HIS A 309 13.47 30.49 -39.38
N TYR A 310 12.88 31.51 -38.75
CA TYR A 310 13.33 32.03 -37.45
C TYR A 310 12.79 31.22 -36.26
N PHE A 311 11.61 30.62 -36.43
CA PHE A 311 10.89 29.87 -35.39
C PHE A 311 10.80 28.40 -35.77
N TRP A 312 11.12 27.53 -34.83
CA TRP A 312 11.06 26.08 -34.97
C TRP A 312 10.31 25.44 -33.82
N TYR A 313 9.69 24.29 -34.08
CA TYR A 313 9.00 23.49 -33.07
C TYR A 313 9.72 22.16 -32.88
N ASP A 314 10.41 22.03 -31.75
CA ASP A 314 11.23 20.87 -31.43
C ASP A 314 10.57 19.95 -30.41
N ASN A 315 10.81 18.65 -30.53
CA ASN A 315 10.28 17.68 -29.58
C ASN A 315 10.92 17.89 -28.20
N ALA A 316 10.08 18.00 -27.18
CA ALA A 316 10.53 18.29 -25.83
C ALA A 316 11.30 17.11 -25.18
N ASN A 317 11.16 15.89 -25.71
CA ASN A 317 11.84 14.70 -25.22
C ASN A 317 13.37 14.80 -25.27
N ILE A 318 13.95 15.68 -26.10
CA ILE A 318 15.39 15.95 -26.15
C ILE A 318 15.97 16.42 -24.81
N LEU A 319 15.13 17.02 -23.96
CA LEU A 319 15.50 17.45 -22.61
C LEU A 319 15.75 16.27 -21.67
N LEU A 320 15.13 15.12 -21.93
CA LEU A 320 15.12 13.97 -21.03
C LEU A 320 16.29 13.02 -21.31
N LYS A 321 17.46 13.34 -20.74
CA LYS A 321 18.63 12.45 -20.82
C LYS A 321 18.59 11.44 -19.67
N ASN A 322 18.36 10.18 -19.98
CA ASN A 322 18.28 9.06 -19.02
C ASN A 322 17.15 9.20 -17.97
N PRO A 323 15.87 9.10 -18.38
CA PRO A 323 14.76 9.17 -17.44
C PRO A 323 14.88 8.11 -16.35
N LYS A 324 14.74 8.54 -15.10
CA LYS A 324 14.58 7.66 -13.95
C LYS A 324 13.09 7.46 -13.72
N ALA A 325 12.67 6.21 -13.74
CA ALA A 325 11.35 5.84 -13.26
C ALA A 325 11.29 6.00 -11.73
N GLU A 326 10.09 6.17 -11.20
CA GLU A 326 9.87 5.93 -9.77
C GLU A 326 9.75 4.43 -9.54
N GLU A 327 10.41 3.91 -8.51
CA GLU A 327 10.37 2.49 -8.15
C GLU A 327 10.06 2.32 -6.67
N GLY A 328 9.34 1.27 -6.32
CA GLY A 328 8.99 0.98 -4.94
C GLY A 328 8.40 -0.41 -4.77
N VAL A 329 7.89 -0.66 -3.57
CA VAL A 329 7.28 -1.92 -3.17
C VAL A 329 5.89 -1.64 -2.63
N ALA A 330 4.93 -2.47 -3.01
CA ALA A 330 3.61 -2.52 -2.38
C ALA A 330 3.38 -3.91 -1.79
N GLN A 331 2.66 -3.97 -0.69
CA GLN A 331 2.35 -5.22 0.00
C GLN A 331 0.91 -5.24 0.47
N ALA A 332 0.35 -6.44 0.56
CA ALA A 332 -0.95 -6.69 1.15
C ALA A 332 -0.85 -7.80 2.18
N VAL A 333 -1.45 -7.59 3.34
CA VAL A 333 -1.61 -8.60 4.40
C VAL A 333 -3.08 -8.92 4.51
N GLU A 334 -3.44 -10.16 4.21
CA GLU A 334 -4.82 -10.64 4.27
C GLU A 334 -4.98 -11.67 5.38
N ASN A 335 -6.16 -11.67 5.99
CA ASN A 335 -6.56 -12.76 6.86
C ASN A 335 -6.91 -13.96 5.98
N ILE A 336 -6.51 -15.16 6.39
CA ILE A 336 -6.75 -16.41 5.65
C ILE A 336 -7.76 -17.29 6.37
N THR A 337 -7.61 -17.42 7.68
CA THR A 337 -8.52 -18.16 8.54
C THR A 337 -8.53 -17.57 9.93
N THR A 338 -9.71 -17.53 10.57
CA THR A 338 -9.82 -17.33 12.01
C THR A 338 -10.40 -18.58 12.63
N GLN A 339 -9.70 -19.15 13.61
CA GLN A 339 -10.11 -20.35 14.34
C GLN A 339 -10.38 -19.99 15.80
N ILE A 340 -11.50 -20.50 16.32
CA ILE A 340 -11.89 -20.39 17.71
C ILE A 340 -11.68 -21.76 18.33
N ILE A 341 -10.82 -21.83 19.35
CA ILE A 341 -10.39 -23.08 19.96
C ILE A 341 -10.59 -22.99 21.46
N ALA A 342 -11.23 -23.99 22.06
CA ALA A 342 -11.46 -24.06 23.50
C ALA A 342 -10.59 -25.14 24.14
N SER A 343 -10.04 -24.87 25.33
CA SER A 343 -9.30 -25.84 26.10
C SER A 343 -10.24 -26.87 26.74
N LYS A 344 -9.69 -28.01 27.14
CA LYS A 344 -10.34 -28.82 28.18
C LYS A 344 -10.47 -28.00 29.48
N PRO A 345 -11.43 -28.34 30.37
CA PRO A 345 -11.51 -27.73 31.69
C PRO A 345 -10.21 -27.87 32.48
N ILE A 346 -9.76 -26.78 33.09
CA ILE A 346 -8.58 -26.70 33.95
C ILE A 346 -9.09 -26.38 35.35
N LYS A 347 -8.74 -27.20 36.35
CA LYS A 347 -9.10 -26.93 37.74
C LYS A 347 -8.45 -25.63 38.24
N LEU A 348 -9.19 -24.87 39.04
CA LEU A 348 -8.74 -23.60 39.64
C LEU A 348 -7.77 -23.82 40.80
#